data_AF-A0A941F967-F1
#
_entry.id   AF-A0A941F967-F1
#
_cell.length_a   1.000
_cell.length_b   1.000
_cell.length_c   1.000
_cell.angle_alpha   90.00
_cell.angle_beta   90.00
_cell.angle_gamma   90.00
#
_symmetry.space_group_name_H-M   'P 1'
#
loop_
_entity.id
_entity.type
_entity.pdbx_description
1 polymer ?
#
loop_
_entity_poly.entity_id
_entity_poly.type
_entity_poly.pdbx_seq_one_letter_code
_entity_poly.pdbx_strand_id
1 'polypeptide(L)'
;MAMPLRQSIKVATYLAEQKLRRRDKFPLIVELEPLFACNLKCEGCGKIQHPAGVLKQRMPVAQAVGAVLESGAPMVSIAGGEPLMHPQIDEIVRQLVARRKYVFLCTNAMLLRKKMDQFRPSPYFAFAVHIDGLRERHDESVAKEGVFDEAVEAIKEAKRRGFRVTTNSTFFNTDTPQTVIEVLNFLNDDLQVDEMMISPAYAYEKAPDQEHFLGVEQTRELFKKAFAGGNRRRWRLNHSPLFLDFLEGKVDFPCTAWAIPNYSLFGWQRPCYLMSDGYVPTYRELVEDTDWDQYGRGKDPRCANCMAHCGYEPTAVLATMGSLKESLRAMRETVSGNRE
;
A
#
# COMPACT_ATOMS: atom_id res chain seq x y z
N MET A 1 -1.55 -12.99 11.86
CA MET A 1 -2.88 -12.41 11.55
C MET A 1 -2.79 -11.62 10.25
N ALA A 2 -3.84 -11.63 9.42
CA ALA A 2 -3.87 -10.87 8.16
C ALA A 2 -4.36 -9.43 8.35
N MET A 3 -5.20 -9.15 9.37
CA MET A 3 -5.59 -7.81 9.85
C MET A 3 -6.09 -7.92 11.30
N PRO A 4 -5.92 -6.88 12.17
CA PRO A 4 -6.52 -6.86 13.50
C PRO A 4 -8.06 -6.94 13.46
N LEU A 5 -8.69 -7.69 14.36
CA LEU A 5 -10.15 -7.91 14.38
C LEU A 5 -10.98 -6.62 14.34
N ARG A 6 -10.54 -5.58 15.06
CA ARG A 6 -11.20 -4.27 15.07
C ARG A 6 -11.21 -3.61 13.68
N GLN A 7 -10.12 -3.78 12.92
CA GLN A 7 -9.99 -3.29 11.56
C GLN A 7 -10.91 -4.07 10.64
N SER A 8 -10.90 -5.40 10.72
CA SER A 8 -11.79 -6.28 9.95
C SER A 8 -13.27 -5.94 10.16
N ILE A 9 -13.72 -5.74 11.41
CA ILE A 9 -15.11 -5.35 11.70
C ILE A 9 -15.44 -4.00 11.08
N LYS A 10 -14.58 -2.98 11.24
CA LYS A 10 -14.82 -1.64 10.68
C LYS A 10 -14.96 -1.68 9.17
N VAL A 11 -14.09 -2.43 8.48
CA VAL A 11 -14.11 -2.59 7.03
C VAL A 11 -15.37 -3.35 6.59
N ALA A 12 -15.71 -4.45 7.27
CA ALA A 12 -16.92 -5.22 6.97
C ALA A 12 -18.20 -4.39 7.16
N THR A 13 -18.31 -3.62 8.25
CA THR A 13 -19.43 -2.70 8.48
C THR A 13 -19.51 -1.64 7.40
N TYR A 14 -18.37 -1.02 7.05
CA TYR A 14 -18.32 -0.02 5.99
C TYR A 14 -18.79 -0.59 4.65
N LEU A 15 -18.29 -1.76 4.25
CA LEU A 15 -18.68 -2.44 3.01
C LEU A 15 -20.18 -2.79 3.00
N ALA A 16 -20.72 -3.28 4.12
CA ALA A 16 -22.15 -3.55 4.26
C ALA A 16 -23.00 -2.27 4.10
N GLU A 17 -22.56 -1.14 4.66
CA GLU A 17 -23.22 0.16 4.48
C GLU A 17 -23.21 0.62 3.01
N GLN A 18 -22.08 0.48 2.30
CA GLN A 18 -22.00 0.88 0.89
C GLN A 18 -22.93 0.02 0.02
N LYS A 19 -22.97 -1.29 0.28
CA LYS A 19 -23.89 -2.22 -0.40
C LYS A 19 -25.36 -1.87 -0.13
N LEU A 20 -25.71 -1.56 1.12
CA LEU A 20 -27.07 -1.15 1.50
C LEU A 20 -27.47 0.17 0.81
N ARG A 21 -26.53 1.11 0.68
CA ARG A 21 -26.71 2.38 -0.04
C ARG A 21 -26.68 2.25 -1.57
N ARG A 22 -26.47 1.04 -2.12
CA ARG A 22 -26.36 0.77 -3.56
C ARG A 22 -25.34 1.69 -4.26
N ARG A 23 -24.20 1.93 -3.61
CA ARG A 23 -23.11 2.69 -4.21
C ARG A 23 -22.21 1.75 -4.99
N ASP A 24 -22.09 1.99 -6.29
CA ASP A 24 -21.29 1.16 -7.19
C ASP A 24 -19.78 1.39 -7.00
N LYS A 25 -19.38 2.63 -6.71
CA LYS A 25 -17.99 3.04 -6.53
C LYS A 25 -17.83 3.80 -5.21
N PHE A 26 -16.85 3.40 -4.41
CA PHE A 26 -16.55 3.98 -3.10
C PHE A 26 -15.11 3.65 -2.67
N PRO A 27 -14.47 4.46 -1.82
CA PRO A 27 -13.07 4.23 -1.47
C PRO A 27 -12.95 3.34 -0.23
N LEU A 28 -11.94 2.48 -0.20
CA LEU A 28 -11.53 1.69 0.97
C LEU A 28 -10.34 2.33 1.68
N ILE A 29 -9.38 2.82 0.90
CA ILE A 29 -8.16 3.48 1.37
C ILE A 29 -7.99 4.74 0.53
N VAL A 30 -7.62 5.87 1.12
CA VAL A 30 -7.07 7.00 0.35
C VAL A 30 -5.55 6.91 0.40
N GLU A 31 -4.90 6.95 -0.77
CA GLU A 31 -3.48 7.30 -0.83
C GLU A 31 -3.37 8.82 -0.74
N LEU A 32 -2.72 9.31 0.31
CA LEU A 32 -2.54 10.72 0.57
C LEU A 32 -1.07 11.08 0.38
N GLU A 33 -0.78 11.99 -0.55
CA GLU A 33 0.56 12.49 -0.85
C GLU A 33 0.71 13.95 -0.39
N PRO A 34 1.03 14.22 0.90
CA PRO A 34 1.08 15.57 1.44
C PRO A 34 2.32 16.36 0.98
N LEU A 35 3.29 15.70 0.35
CA LEU A 35 4.46 16.31 -0.25
C LEU A 35 5.12 15.36 -1.27
N PHE A 36 5.92 15.91 -2.17
CA PHE A 36 6.72 15.14 -3.15
C PHE A 36 8.23 15.14 -2.86
N ALA A 37 8.73 15.95 -1.91
CA ALA A 37 10.13 15.87 -1.50
C ALA A 37 10.47 14.52 -0.83
N CYS A 38 11.60 13.95 -1.22
CA CYS A 38 12.15 12.75 -0.58
C CYS A 38 13.64 12.96 -0.30
N ASN A 39 14.14 12.26 0.72
CA ASN A 39 15.54 12.19 1.13
C ASN A 39 16.29 11.00 0.49
N LEU A 40 15.62 10.22 -0.36
CA LEU A 40 16.17 9.13 -1.18
C LEU A 40 15.77 9.33 -2.65
N LYS A 41 16.41 8.58 -3.56
CA LYS A 41 16.17 8.63 -5.00
C LYS A 41 16.03 7.22 -5.59
N CYS A 42 15.01 6.50 -5.15
CA CYS A 42 14.79 5.11 -5.54
C CYS A 42 14.55 4.97 -7.04
N GLU A 43 15.10 3.93 -7.64
CA GLU A 43 15.10 3.72 -9.10
C GLU A 43 13.70 3.47 -9.66
N GLY A 44 12.85 2.76 -8.89
CA GLY A 44 11.46 2.48 -9.25
C GLY A 44 10.47 3.60 -8.91
N CYS A 45 10.91 4.75 -8.38
CA CYS A 45 10.00 5.81 -7.93
C CYS A 45 9.79 6.91 -8.98
N GLY A 46 8.56 7.03 -9.49
CA GLY A 46 8.16 8.14 -10.37
C GLY A 46 7.64 9.39 -9.64
N LYS A 47 7.40 9.32 -8.32
CA LYS A 47 6.64 10.33 -7.56
C LYS A 47 7.44 11.56 -7.12
N ILE A 48 8.77 11.50 -7.15
CA ILE A 48 9.65 12.62 -6.73
C ILE A 48 10.16 13.44 -7.92
N GLN A 49 9.78 13.08 -9.15
CA GLN A 49 10.22 13.74 -10.39
C GLN A 49 9.37 14.99 -10.67
N HIS A 50 9.62 16.04 -9.87
CA HIS A 50 8.91 17.33 -9.97
C HIS A 50 9.87 18.53 -9.92
N PRO A 51 9.45 19.69 -10.46
CA PRO A 51 10.23 20.93 -10.33
C PRO A 51 10.50 21.29 -8.87
N ALA A 52 11.64 21.95 -8.60
CA ALA A 52 12.06 22.31 -7.25
C ALA A 52 11.00 23.14 -6.47
N GLY A 53 10.22 23.96 -7.17
CA GLY A 53 9.10 24.70 -6.57
C GLY A 53 8.02 23.80 -5.98
N VAL A 54 7.69 22.71 -6.66
CA VAL A 54 6.71 21.70 -6.20
C VAL A 54 7.28 20.89 -5.03
N LEU A 55 8.55 20.47 -5.11
CA LEU A 55 9.19 19.69 -4.04
C LEU A 55 9.26 20.46 -2.70
N LYS A 56 9.25 21.79 -2.73
CA LYS A 56 9.24 22.63 -1.52
C LYS A 56 7.84 22.76 -0.89
N GLN A 57 6.77 22.40 -1.58
CA GLN A 57 5.41 22.52 -1.06
C GLN A 57 5.10 21.48 0.01
N ARG A 58 4.23 21.84 0.94
CA ARG A 58 3.76 21.02 2.05
C ARG A 58 2.25 21.21 2.16
N MET A 59 1.50 20.12 2.08
CA MET A 59 0.05 20.17 2.14
C MET A 59 -0.41 20.64 3.53
N PRO A 60 -1.22 21.71 3.63
CA PRO A 60 -1.79 22.11 4.91
C PRO A 60 -2.57 20.98 5.58
N VAL A 61 -2.48 20.87 6.90
CA VAL A 61 -3.18 19.84 7.69
C VAL A 61 -4.68 19.79 7.36
N ALA A 62 -5.33 20.96 7.27
CA ALA A 62 -6.76 21.06 6.97
C ALA A 62 -7.11 20.47 5.59
N GLN A 63 -6.24 20.65 4.59
CA GLN A 63 -6.43 20.09 3.26
C GLN A 63 -6.29 18.56 3.29
N ALA A 64 -5.21 18.05 3.91
CA ALA A 64 -4.95 16.62 4.06
C ALA A 64 -6.11 15.88 4.76
N VAL A 65 -6.53 16.40 5.92
CA VAL A 65 -7.64 15.83 6.69
C VAL A 65 -8.95 15.99 5.94
N GLY A 66 -9.16 17.14 5.29
CA GLY A 66 -10.34 17.44 4.48
C GLY A 66 -10.57 16.41 3.37
N ALA A 67 -9.55 16.10 2.58
CA ALA A 67 -9.64 15.12 1.49
C ALA A 67 -10.03 13.71 1.97
N VAL A 68 -9.43 13.24 3.08
CA VAL A 68 -9.76 11.92 3.66
C VAL A 68 -11.19 11.89 4.21
N LEU A 69 -11.70 13.01 4.69
CA LEU A 69 -13.08 13.12 5.17
C LEU A 69 -14.09 13.22 4.03
N GLU A 70 -13.76 13.99 2.99
CA GLU A 70 -14.57 14.16 1.79
C GLU A 70 -14.85 12.80 1.12
N SER A 71 -13.83 11.95 0.98
CA SER A 71 -13.97 10.64 0.33
C SER A 71 -14.80 9.64 1.13
N GLY A 72 -14.88 9.82 2.45
CA GLY A 72 -15.55 8.89 3.35
C GLY A 72 -14.78 7.59 3.64
N ALA A 73 -13.56 7.41 3.08
CA ALA A 73 -12.79 6.18 3.23
C ALA A 73 -12.53 5.84 4.71
N PRO A 74 -12.64 4.57 5.13
CA PRO A 74 -12.36 4.16 6.51
C PRO A 74 -10.86 4.17 6.85
N MET A 75 -9.99 4.15 5.83
CA MET A 75 -8.55 4.00 5.98
C MET A 75 -7.80 5.00 5.08
N VAL A 76 -6.56 5.28 5.44
CA VAL A 76 -5.66 6.18 4.72
C VAL A 76 -4.23 5.65 4.80
N SER A 77 -3.59 5.56 3.65
CA SER A 77 -2.15 5.38 3.51
C SER A 77 -1.57 6.76 3.22
N ILE A 78 -0.73 7.26 4.12
CA ILE A 78 -0.04 8.53 3.91
C ILE A 78 1.30 8.20 3.26
N ALA A 79 1.34 8.39 1.95
CA ALA A 79 2.45 8.12 1.05
C ALA A 79 2.97 9.43 0.43
N GLY A 80 3.71 9.37 -0.68
CA GLY A 80 4.23 10.54 -1.41
C GLY A 80 5.74 10.47 -1.59
N GLY A 81 6.43 11.61 -1.39
CA GLY A 81 7.88 11.61 -1.20
C GLY A 81 8.28 10.85 0.08
N GLU A 82 8.89 11.53 1.04
CA GLU A 82 9.04 10.97 2.39
C GLU A 82 8.12 11.73 3.35
N PRO A 83 6.98 11.15 3.79
CA PRO A 83 6.02 11.82 4.68
C PRO A 83 6.63 12.38 5.95
N LEU A 84 7.67 11.74 6.51
CA LEU A 84 8.38 12.25 7.67
C LEU A 84 9.16 13.55 7.39
N MET A 85 9.30 14.00 6.14
CA MET A 85 9.80 15.34 5.82
C MET A 85 8.73 16.45 5.96
N HIS A 86 7.46 16.11 6.16
CA HIS A 86 6.44 17.09 6.46
C HIS A 86 6.63 17.64 7.89
N PRO A 87 6.57 18.96 8.11
CA PRO A 87 6.74 19.54 9.44
C PRO A 87 5.57 19.25 10.39
N GLN A 88 4.39 18.90 9.85
CA GLN A 88 3.16 18.67 10.62
C GLN A 88 2.53 17.29 10.34
N ILE A 89 3.34 16.29 9.99
CA ILE A 89 2.84 14.94 9.69
C ILE A 89 2.17 14.30 10.91
N ASP A 90 2.72 14.54 12.10
CA ASP A 90 2.21 14.10 13.40
C ASP A 90 0.80 14.64 13.65
N GLU A 91 0.56 15.91 13.31
CA GLU A 91 -0.74 16.54 13.45
C GLU A 91 -1.77 15.96 12.48
N ILE A 92 -1.40 15.68 11.22
CA ILE A 92 -2.26 15.00 10.25
C ILE A 92 -2.66 13.61 10.79
N VAL A 93 -1.67 12.81 11.22
CA VAL A 93 -1.90 11.47 11.78
C VAL A 93 -2.81 11.55 13.01
N ARG A 94 -2.52 12.45 13.96
CA ARG A 94 -3.30 12.63 15.19
C ARG A 94 -4.76 12.96 14.89
N GLN A 95 -5.02 13.86 13.95
CA GLN A 95 -6.37 14.26 13.57
C GLN A 95 -7.17 13.15 12.89
N LEU A 96 -6.53 12.31 12.08
CA LEU A 96 -7.15 11.18 11.40
C LEU A 96 -7.43 10.03 12.39
N VAL A 97 -6.48 9.73 13.28
CA VAL A 97 -6.63 8.75 14.36
C VAL A 97 -7.75 9.16 15.32
N ALA A 98 -7.83 10.43 15.71
CA ALA A 98 -8.90 10.94 16.58
C ALA A 98 -10.31 10.73 15.98
N ARG A 99 -10.40 10.69 14.65
CA ARG A 99 -11.62 10.42 13.88
C ARG A 99 -11.80 8.94 13.54
N ARG A 100 -11.01 8.06 14.15
CA ARG A 100 -11.04 6.59 13.99
C ARG A 100 -10.85 6.14 12.54
N LYS A 101 -10.06 6.88 11.76
CA LYS A 101 -9.50 6.40 10.49
C LYS A 101 -8.31 5.50 10.81
N TYR A 102 -8.17 4.37 10.11
CA TYR A 102 -6.93 3.60 10.19
C TYR A 102 -5.87 4.28 9.33
N VAL A 103 -4.78 4.70 9.96
CA VAL A 103 -3.69 5.43 9.35
C VAL A 103 -2.48 4.53 9.21
N PHE A 104 -2.01 4.35 7.98
CA PHE A 104 -0.72 3.75 7.67
C PHE A 104 0.21 4.88 7.24
N LEU A 105 1.26 5.15 8.02
CA LEU A 105 2.25 6.15 7.64
C LEU A 105 3.41 5.44 6.94
N CYS A 106 3.46 5.58 5.62
CA CYS A 106 4.50 5.00 4.78
C CYS A 106 5.81 5.78 4.96
N THR A 107 6.93 5.07 5.09
CA THR A 107 8.25 5.71 5.26
C THR A 107 9.38 4.82 4.78
N ASN A 108 10.47 5.44 4.32
CA ASN A 108 11.77 4.79 4.09
C ASN A 108 12.61 4.65 5.37
N ALA A 109 12.03 4.95 6.53
CA ALA A 109 12.58 4.83 7.87
C ALA A 109 13.78 5.73 8.24
N MET A 110 14.44 6.39 7.29
CA MET A 110 15.63 7.21 7.53
C MET A 110 15.43 8.35 8.54
N LEU A 111 14.18 8.82 8.69
CA LEU A 111 13.80 9.86 9.65
C LEU A 111 13.00 9.32 10.83
N LEU A 112 12.65 8.03 10.82
CA LEU A 112 11.69 7.44 11.75
C LEU A 112 12.19 7.50 13.18
N ARG A 113 13.41 7.04 13.48
CA ARG A 113 13.97 7.10 14.84
C ARG A 113 14.01 8.52 15.42
N LYS A 114 14.33 9.51 14.59
CA LYS A 114 14.42 10.94 14.99
C LYS A 114 13.06 11.58 15.23
N LYS A 115 12.01 11.12 14.55
CA LYS A 115 10.66 11.71 14.63
C LYS A 115 9.68 10.88 15.44
N MET A 116 10.07 9.69 15.89
CA MET A 116 9.17 8.75 16.55
C MET A 116 8.47 9.33 17.79
N ASP A 117 9.15 10.22 18.54
CA ASP A 117 8.59 10.88 19.72
C ASP A 117 7.40 11.80 19.43
N GLN A 118 7.20 12.18 18.17
CA GLN A 118 6.05 12.99 17.74
C GLN A 118 4.76 12.17 17.64
N PHE A 119 4.87 10.83 17.62
CA PHE A 119 3.75 9.92 17.47
C PHE A 119 3.44 9.17 18.76
N ARG A 120 2.23 8.60 18.84
CA ARG A 120 1.82 7.72 19.94
C ARG A 120 1.23 6.42 19.40
N PRO A 121 1.53 5.26 20.00
CA PRO A 121 0.87 4.02 19.65
C PRO A 121 -0.65 4.16 19.73
N SER A 122 -1.35 3.62 18.74
CA SER A 122 -2.80 3.64 18.67
C SER A 122 -3.27 2.40 17.91
N PRO A 123 -4.41 1.79 18.30
CA PRO A 123 -5.02 0.71 17.52
C PRO A 123 -5.47 1.14 16.12
N TYR A 124 -5.46 2.44 15.82
CA TYR A 124 -5.77 3.02 14.52
C TYR A 124 -4.54 3.51 13.74
N PHE A 125 -3.32 3.22 14.22
CA PHE A 125 -2.10 3.72 13.63
C PHE A 125 -1.06 2.62 13.46
N ALA A 126 -0.42 2.58 12.29
CA ALA A 126 0.75 1.76 12.03
C ALA A 126 1.78 2.53 11.21
N PHE A 127 3.06 2.29 11.48
CA PHE A 127 4.11 2.64 10.52
C PHE A 127 4.16 1.56 9.44
N ALA A 128 4.23 1.97 8.18
CA ALA A 128 4.44 1.08 7.04
C ALA A 128 5.84 1.34 6.47
N VAL A 129 6.81 0.51 6.87
CA VAL A 129 8.21 0.68 6.48
C VAL A 129 8.50 -0.05 5.17
N HIS A 130 9.06 0.64 4.19
CA HIS A 130 9.47 0.01 2.94
C HIS A 130 10.74 -0.82 3.13
N ILE A 131 10.67 -2.11 2.77
CA ILE A 131 11.81 -3.05 2.73
C ILE A 131 11.63 -3.90 1.47
N ASP A 132 12.34 -3.55 0.40
CA ASP A 132 12.19 -4.16 -0.93
C ASP A 132 13.14 -5.35 -1.18
N GLY A 133 14.00 -5.69 -0.21
CA GLY A 133 14.92 -6.82 -0.28
C GLY A 133 15.75 -6.96 1.00
N LEU A 134 16.66 -7.93 1.02
CA LEU A 134 17.74 -7.94 2.01
C LEU A 134 18.77 -6.85 1.70
N ARG A 135 19.69 -6.60 2.65
CA ARG A 135 20.67 -5.50 2.66
C ARG A 135 21.10 -4.97 1.29
N GLU A 136 21.85 -5.75 0.51
CA GLU A 136 22.42 -5.30 -0.77
C GLU A 136 21.34 -4.87 -1.75
N ARG A 137 20.34 -5.73 -1.94
CA ARG A 137 19.20 -5.50 -2.85
C ARG A 137 18.37 -4.30 -2.46
N HIS A 138 18.13 -4.09 -1.16
CA HIS A 138 17.36 -2.96 -0.67
C HIS A 138 18.12 -1.65 -0.85
N ASP A 139 19.39 -1.62 -0.47
CA ASP A 139 20.25 -0.43 -0.60
C ASP A 139 20.45 -0.03 -2.08
N GLU A 140 20.56 -1.01 -2.98
CA GLU A 140 20.56 -0.80 -4.44
C GLU A 140 19.25 -0.15 -4.90
N SER A 141 18.10 -0.72 -4.52
CA SER A 141 16.78 -0.22 -4.95
C SER A 141 16.50 1.24 -4.58
N VAL A 142 17.11 1.71 -3.49
CA VAL A 142 16.99 3.08 -2.98
C VAL A 142 18.19 3.98 -3.32
N ALA A 143 19.15 3.45 -4.09
CA ALA A 143 20.39 4.10 -4.52
C ALA A 143 21.21 4.67 -3.35
N LYS A 144 21.25 3.96 -2.20
CA LYS A 144 21.97 4.42 -1.01
C LYS A 144 22.31 3.26 -0.07
N GLU A 145 23.60 3.12 0.24
CA GLU A 145 24.11 2.16 1.23
C GLU A 145 23.68 2.49 2.67
N GLY A 146 23.41 1.46 3.47
CA GLY A 146 23.09 1.52 4.88
C GLY A 146 21.62 1.82 5.20
N VAL A 147 20.75 1.90 4.19
CA VAL A 147 19.32 2.17 4.40
C VAL A 147 18.64 0.97 5.04
N PHE A 148 19.00 -0.25 4.64
CA PHE A 148 18.46 -1.48 5.22
C PHE A 148 18.68 -1.56 6.73
N ASP A 149 19.90 -1.29 7.19
CA ASP A 149 20.23 -1.30 8.62
C ASP A 149 19.47 -0.24 9.41
N GLU A 150 19.41 0.97 8.88
CA GLU A 150 18.65 2.05 9.52
C GLU A 150 17.18 1.67 9.65
N ALA A 151 16.60 1.08 8.58
CA ALA A 151 15.21 0.65 8.58
C ALA A 151 14.96 -0.49 9.57
N VAL A 152 15.84 -1.49 9.64
CA VAL A 152 15.79 -2.58 10.62
C VAL A 152 15.81 -2.04 12.05
N GLU A 153 16.74 -1.14 12.36
CA GLU A 153 16.84 -0.56 13.71
C GLU A 153 15.64 0.35 14.04
N ALA A 154 15.11 1.06 13.06
CA ALA A 154 13.89 1.86 13.22
C ALA A 154 12.66 0.99 13.48
N ILE A 155 12.52 -0.15 12.79
CA ILE A 155 11.45 -1.14 13.00
C ILE A 155 11.53 -1.69 14.44
N LYS A 156 12.71 -2.16 14.86
CA LYS A 156 12.91 -2.69 16.22
C LYS A 156 12.54 -1.66 17.28
N GLU A 157 12.99 -0.42 17.12
CA GLU A 157 12.69 0.66 18.07
C GLU A 157 11.19 1.02 18.10
N ALA A 158 10.54 1.10 16.94
CA ALA A 158 9.10 1.34 16.86
C ALA A 158 8.30 0.25 17.57
N LYS A 159 8.63 -1.02 17.33
CA LYS A 159 8.00 -2.15 18.02
C LYS A 159 8.26 -2.13 19.53
N ARG A 160 9.50 -1.82 19.97
CA ARG A 160 9.85 -1.68 21.39
C ARG A 160 9.00 -0.62 22.09
N ARG A 161 8.62 0.45 21.39
CA ARG A 161 7.72 1.50 21.90
C ARG A 161 6.23 1.17 21.79
N GLY A 162 5.88 -0.04 21.33
CA GLY A 162 4.51 -0.52 21.22
C GLY A 162 3.77 -0.06 19.96
N PHE A 163 4.46 0.51 18.97
CA PHE A 163 3.83 0.78 17.68
C PHE A 163 3.62 -0.53 16.92
N ARG A 164 2.49 -0.61 16.22
CA ARG A 164 2.30 -1.58 15.15
C ARG A 164 3.19 -1.18 13.98
N VAL A 165 3.96 -2.13 13.46
CA VAL A 165 4.84 -1.92 12.31
C VAL A 165 4.50 -2.93 11.24
N THR A 166 4.02 -2.45 10.11
CA THR A 166 3.85 -3.23 8.89
C THR A 166 4.98 -2.92 7.93
N THR A 167 5.21 -3.79 6.95
CA THR A 167 6.13 -3.51 5.85
C THR A 167 5.43 -3.49 4.51
N ASN A 168 6.06 -2.83 3.54
CA ASN A 168 5.70 -2.95 2.13
C ASN A 168 6.95 -3.34 1.34
N SER A 169 6.81 -4.35 0.48
CA SER A 169 7.90 -4.88 -0.35
C SER A 169 7.48 -4.92 -1.81
N THR A 170 8.30 -4.34 -2.66
CA THR A 170 8.09 -4.27 -4.11
C THR A 170 9.06 -5.21 -4.80
N PHE A 171 8.56 -6.13 -5.62
CA PHE A 171 9.38 -7.11 -6.33
C PHE A 171 9.45 -6.81 -7.82
N PHE A 172 10.66 -6.80 -8.36
CA PHE A 172 11.02 -6.44 -9.72
C PHE A 172 11.41 -7.69 -10.51
N ASN A 173 11.71 -7.55 -11.81
CA ASN A 173 12.11 -8.69 -12.63
C ASN A 173 13.52 -9.23 -12.33
N THR A 174 14.31 -8.49 -11.55
CA THR A 174 15.61 -8.90 -11.02
C THR A 174 15.47 -9.80 -9.78
N ASP A 175 14.29 -9.87 -9.17
CA ASP A 175 14.04 -10.71 -8.02
C ASP A 175 13.76 -12.17 -8.43
N THR A 176 14.19 -13.11 -7.58
CA THR A 176 13.96 -14.54 -7.76
C THR A 176 13.01 -15.06 -6.70
N PRO A 177 12.40 -16.25 -6.88
CA PRO A 177 11.58 -16.86 -5.83
C PRO A 177 12.34 -16.99 -4.50
N GLN A 178 13.65 -17.25 -4.56
CA GLN A 178 14.49 -17.40 -3.39
C GLN A 178 14.70 -16.08 -2.65
N THR A 179 14.98 -14.98 -3.36
CA THR A 179 15.14 -13.65 -2.72
C THR A 179 13.83 -13.17 -2.09
N VAL A 180 12.68 -13.46 -2.71
CA VAL A 180 11.35 -13.22 -2.12
C VAL A 180 11.18 -14.02 -0.84
N ILE A 181 11.51 -15.32 -0.84
CA ILE A 181 11.40 -16.17 0.36
C ILE A 181 12.30 -15.63 1.47
N GLU A 182 13.54 -15.26 1.17
CA GLU A 182 14.52 -14.79 2.14
C GLU A 182 14.08 -13.50 2.83
N VAL A 183 13.66 -12.48 2.07
CA VAL A 183 13.20 -11.23 2.68
C VAL A 183 11.93 -11.43 3.49
N LEU A 184 10.97 -12.24 3.01
CA LEU A 184 9.74 -12.50 3.76
C LEU A 184 9.99 -13.34 5.01
N ASN A 185 10.94 -14.28 4.99
CA ASN A 185 11.37 -14.99 6.19
C ASN A 185 12.00 -14.04 7.20
N PHE A 186 12.92 -13.19 6.75
CA PHE A 186 13.57 -12.22 7.63
C PHE A 186 12.57 -11.28 8.30
N LEU A 187 11.63 -10.71 7.52
CA LEU A 187 10.59 -9.83 8.04
C LEU A 187 9.63 -10.57 8.99
N ASN A 188 9.26 -11.81 8.67
CA ASN A 188 8.30 -12.59 9.44
C ASN A 188 8.88 -13.23 10.71
N ASP A 189 10.07 -13.80 10.62
CA ASP A 189 10.64 -14.67 11.65
C ASP A 189 11.66 -13.92 12.52
N ASP A 190 12.53 -13.11 11.90
CA ASP A 190 13.61 -12.40 12.59
C ASP A 190 13.16 -11.04 13.13
N LEU A 191 12.59 -10.17 12.28
CA LEU A 191 12.07 -8.86 12.72
C LEU A 191 10.70 -8.94 13.37
N GLN A 192 9.98 -10.02 13.09
CA GLN A 192 8.64 -10.27 13.59
C GLN A 192 7.69 -9.09 13.36
N VAL A 193 7.74 -8.46 12.18
CA VAL A 193 6.83 -7.35 11.84
C VAL A 193 5.38 -7.81 11.94
N ASP A 194 4.48 -6.88 12.27
CA ASP A 194 3.09 -7.23 12.55
C ASP A 194 2.45 -7.89 11.33
N GLU A 195 2.58 -7.25 10.17
CA GLU A 195 2.09 -7.75 8.89
C GLU A 195 2.92 -7.21 7.71
N MET A 196 2.91 -7.92 6.59
CA MET A 196 3.67 -7.59 5.39
C MET A 196 2.73 -7.40 4.20
N MET A 197 2.89 -6.29 3.49
CA MET A 197 2.29 -6.05 2.19
C MET A 197 3.34 -6.31 1.12
N ILE A 198 2.91 -6.91 0.01
CA ILE A 198 3.75 -7.25 -1.13
C ILE A 198 3.07 -6.74 -2.39
N SER A 199 3.87 -6.25 -3.33
CA SER A 199 3.39 -5.82 -4.62
C SER A 199 4.39 -6.18 -5.71
N PRO A 200 3.94 -6.69 -6.86
CA PRO A 200 4.74 -6.64 -8.08
C PRO A 200 5.03 -5.17 -8.41
N ALA A 201 6.25 -4.89 -8.87
CA ALA A 201 6.63 -3.59 -9.39
C ALA A 201 5.76 -3.22 -10.60
N TYR A 202 5.38 -1.94 -10.68
CA TYR A 202 4.67 -1.38 -11.83
C TYR A 202 5.52 -0.27 -12.45
N ALA A 203 5.61 -0.26 -13.77
CA ALA A 203 6.34 0.75 -14.53
C ALA A 203 5.56 2.07 -14.51
N TYR A 204 5.92 2.98 -13.59
CA TYR A 204 5.46 4.36 -13.72
C TYR A 204 6.09 4.98 -14.98
N GLU A 205 5.31 5.71 -15.78
CA GLU A 205 5.82 6.42 -16.96
C GLU A 205 6.99 7.38 -16.63
N LYS A 206 7.06 7.85 -15.37
CA LYS A 206 8.09 8.76 -14.87
C LYS A 206 9.22 8.08 -14.11
N ALA A 207 9.19 6.77 -13.90
CA ALA A 207 10.27 6.09 -13.19
C ALA A 207 11.58 6.14 -14.01
N PRO A 208 12.73 6.43 -13.37
CA PRO A 208 14.04 6.37 -14.04
C PRO A 208 14.32 5.02 -14.71
N ASP A 209 13.94 3.92 -14.05
CA ASP A 209 13.98 2.59 -14.64
C ASP A 209 12.69 2.31 -15.41
N GLN A 210 12.82 1.76 -16.63
CA GLN A 210 11.74 1.34 -17.52
C GLN A 210 11.87 -0.13 -17.94
N GLU A 211 12.97 -0.81 -17.62
CA GLU A 211 13.32 -2.12 -18.17
C GLU A 211 13.10 -3.27 -17.15
N HIS A 212 13.13 -2.98 -15.85
CA HIS A 212 13.11 -4.02 -14.81
C HIS A 212 11.73 -4.37 -14.20
N PHE A 213 10.66 -4.28 -14.98
CA PHE A 213 9.31 -4.60 -14.52
C PHE A 213 8.85 -6.01 -14.91
N LEU A 214 8.13 -6.66 -14.02
CA LEU A 214 7.56 -7.98 -14.28
C LEU A 214 6.35 -7.87 -15.21
N GLY A 215 6.32 -8.73 -16.23
CA GLY A 215 5.07 -9.04 -16.94
C GLY A 215 4.12 -9.87 -16.07
N VAL A 216 2.86 -10.01 -16.51
CA VAL A 216 1.84 -10.80 -15.78
C VAL A 216 2.29 -12.24 -15.55
N GLU A 217 2.76 -12.93 -16.59
CA GLU A 217 3.18 -14.33 -16.49
C GLU A 217 4.45 -14.51 -15.65
N GLN A 218 5.41 -13.57 -15.74
CA GLN A 218 6.59 -13.58 -14.90
C GLN A 218 6.24 -13.38 -13.42
N THR A 219 5.33 -12.43 -13.13
CA THR A 219 4.79 -12.21 -11.77
C THR A 219 4.16 -13.48 -11.22
N ARG A 220 3.30 -14.13 -12.03
CA ARG A 220 2.63 -15.37 -11.65
C ARG A 220 3.60 -16.48 -11.31
N GLU A 221 4.60 -16.67 -12.15
CA GLU A 221 5.61 -17.72 -11.93
C GLU A 221 6.47 -17.44 -10.70
N LEU A 222 6.85 -16.17 -10.48
CA LEU A 222 7.60 -15.74 -9.30
C LEU A 222 6.85 -16.07 -8.00
N PHE A 223 5.61 -15.60 -7.87
CA PHE A 223 4.83 -15.79 -6.64
C PHE A 223 4.38 -17.24 -6.46
N LYS A 224 4.02 -17.95 -7.54
CA LYS A 224 3.71 -19.39 -7.47
C LYS A 224 4.85 -20.20 -6.87
N LYS A 225 6.10 -19.91 -7.28
CA LYS A 225 7.29 -20.57 -6.72
C LYS A 225 7.59 -20.12 -5.31
N ALA A 226 7.53 -18.82 -5.02
CA ALA A 226 7.80 -18.28 -3.69
C ALA A 226 6.80 -18.81 -2.64
N PHE A 227 5.52 -18.94 -3.02
CA PHE A 227 4.42 -19.35 -2.13
C PHE A 227 4.33 -20.86 -1.94
N ALA A 228 5.05 -21.65 -2.74
CA ALA A 228 5.07 -23.10 -2.67
C ALA A 228 5.63 -23.63 -1.33
N GLY A 229 5.52 -24.94 -1.12
CA GLY A 229 6.09 -25.60 0.07
C GLY A 229 5.47 -25.18 1.41
N GLY A 230 4.30 -24.52 1.40
CA GLY A 230 3.64 -24.03 2.60
C GLY A 230 4.08 -22.63 3.05
N ASN A 231 5.03 -21.99 2.35
CA ASN A 231 5.55 -20.66 2.68
C ASN A 231 4.44 -19.62 2.85
N ARG A 232 3.50 -19.57 1.91
CA ARG A 232 2.38 -18.61 1.94
C ARG A 232 1.58 -18.66 3.25
N ARG A 233 1.41 -19.83 3.86
CA ARG A 233 0.60 -19.99 5.09
C ARG A 233 1.33 -19.53 6.34
N ARG A 234 2.66 -19.53 6.32
CA ARG A 234 3.51 -19.13 7.44
C ARG A 234 3.62 -17.61 7.57
N TRP A 235 3.62 -16.90 6.44
CA TRP A 235 3.85 -15.46 6.42
C TRP A 235 2.61 -14.66 6.86
N ARG A 236 2.83 -13.65 7.70
CA ARG A 236 1.79 -12.68 8.12
C ARG A 236 1.54 -11.65 7.02
N LEU A 237 0.92 -12.08 5.92
CA LEU A 237 0.60 -11.20 4.79
C LEU A 237 -0.70 -10.40 5.07
N ASN A 238 -0.64 -9.08 4.88
CA ASN A 238 -1.81 -8.19 4.92
C ASN A 238 -2.47 -8.12 3.53
N HIS A 239 -2.95 -9.26 3.07
CA HIS A 239 -3.61 -9.43 1.78
C HIS A 239 -4.77 -10.40 1.89
N SER A 240 -5.82 -10.17 1.11
CA SER A 240 -6.91 -11.12 0.99
C SER A 240 -6.43 -12.41 0.31
N PRO A 241 -6.99 -13.58 0.69
CA PRO A 241 -6.61 -14.84 0.06
C PRO A 241 -6.80 -14.85 -1.46
N LEU A 242 -7.81 -14.14 -1.96
CA LEU A 242 -8.08 -14.00 -3.39
C LEU A 242 -7.05 -13.12 -4.11
N PHE A 243 -6.50 -12.09 -3.47
CA PHE A 243 -5.41 -11.31 -4.06
C PHE A 243 -4.13 -12.16 -4.17
N LEU A 244 -3.82 -12.97 -3.16
CA LEU A 244 -2.69 -13.89 -3.22
C LEU A 244 -2.91 -15.01 -4.26
N ASP A 245 -4.14 -15.50 -4.44
CA ASP A 245 -4.48 -16.41 -5.53
C ASP A 245 -4.33 -15.76 -6.91
N PHE A 246 -4.65 -14.47 -7.01
CA PHE A 246 -4.45 -13.66 -8.21
C PHE A 246 -2.97 -13.53 -8.57
N LEU A 247 -2.11 -13.27 -7.57
CA LEU A 247 -0.66 -13.26 -7.76
C LEU A 247 -0.12 -14.62 -8.22
N GLU A 248 -0.71 -15.74 -7.80
CA GLU A 248 -0.32 -17.08 -8.26
C GLU A 248 -0.94 -17.48 -9.61
N GLY A 249 -1.78 -16.63 -10.21
CA GLY A 249 -2.49 -16.92 -11.46
C GLY A 249 -3.62 -17.94 -11.34
N LYS A 250 -4.12 -18.20 -10.12
CA LYS A 250 -5.25 -19.12 -9.88
C LYS A 250 -6.60 -18.50 -10.19
N VAL A 251 -6.68 -17.17 -10.11
CA VAL A 251 -7.86 -16.36 -10.41
C VAL A 251 -7.43 -15.10 -11.15
N ASP A 252 -8.37 -14.48 -11.86
CA ASP A 252 -8.14 -13.21 -12.54
C ASP A 252 -9.35 -12.30 -12.31
N PHE A 253 -9.10 -11.00 -12.10
CA PHE A 253 -10.15 -10.02 -11.80
C PHE A 253 -9.94 -8.73 -12.59
N PRO A 254 -11.01 -7.93 -12.80
CA PRO A 254 -10.87 -6.55 -13.27
C PRO A 254 -10.22 -5.66 -12.20
N CYS A 255 -9.64 -4.54 -12.63
CA CYS A 255 -9.10 -3.52 -11.73
C CYS A 255 -10.24 -2.65 -11.17
N THR A 256 -10.22 -2.36 -9.87
CA THR A 256 -11.11 -1.38 -9.22
C THR A 256 -10.29 -0.23 -8.65
N ALA A 257 -9.50 0.44 -9.50
CA ALA A 257 -8.62 1.55 -9.10
C ALA A 257 -9.33 2.67 -8.32
N TRP A 258 -10.63 2.89 -8.57
CA TRP A 258 -11.46 3.85 -7.85
C TRP A 258 -11.60 3.57 -6.35
N ALA A 259 -11.31 2.33 -5.90
CA ALA A 259 -11.41 1.95 -4.50
C ALA A 259 -10.19 2.38 -3.67
N ILE A 260 -9.07 2.72 -4.31
CA ILE A 260 -7.89 3.32 -3.68
C ILE A 260 -7.52 4.61 -4.44
N PRO A 261 -8.32 5.68 -4.29
CA PRO A 261 -8.04 6.96 -4.93
C PRO A 261 -6.81 7.64 -4.32
N ASN A 262 -6.12 8.42 -5.15
CA ASN A 262 -4.97 9.23 -4.72
C ASN A 262 -5.34 10.71 -4.60
N TYR A 263 -4.95 11.34 -3.49
CA TYR A 263 -5.03 12.77 -3.28
C TYR A 263 -3.65 13.36 -3.03
N SER A 264 -3.27 14.37 -3.80
CA SER A 264 -1.94 14.99 -3.74
C SER A 264 -2.04 16.51 -3.62
N LEU A 265 -0.88 17.19 -3.66
CA LEU A 265 -0.81 18.66 -3.75
C LEU A 265 -1.60 19.25 -4.94
N PHE A 266 -1.87 18.45 -5.97
CA PHE A 266 -2.61 18.87 -7.16
C PHE A 266 -4.11 18.55 -7.10
N GLY A 267 -4.58 17.86 -6.07
CA GLY A 267 -5.97 17.38 -5.93
C GLY A 267 -6.12 15.87 -6.12
N TRP A 268 -7.33 15.44 -6.44
CA TRP A 268 -7.67 14.03 -6.70
C TRP A 268 -7.11 13.60 -8.06
N GLN A 269 -6.19 12.63 -8.07
CA GLN A 269 -5.50 12.19 -9.28
C GLN A 269 -6.37 11.25 -10.12
N ARG A 270 -6.40 11.49 -11.44
CA ARG A 270 -7.01 10.62 -12.44
C ARG A 270 -5.96 9.84 -13.24
N PRO A 271 -6.28 8.62 -13.70
CA PRO A 271 -7.44 7.80 -13.27
C PRO A 271 -7.17 7.07 -11.95
N CYS A 272 -5.91 6.87 -11.57
CA CYS A 272 -5.55 6.02 -10.44
C CYS A 272 -4.28 6.51 -9.75
N TYR A 273 -3.85 5.83 -8.69
CA TYR A 273 -2.61 6.16 -7.98
C TYR A 273 -1.34 6.13 -8.86
N LEU A 274 -1.30 5.23 -9.84
CA LEU A 274 -0.12 4.94 -10.67
C LEU A 274 -0.03 5.78 -11.95
N MET A 275 -1.17 6.25 -12.47
CA MET A 275 -1.27 7.05 -13.69
C MET A 275 -1.78 8.44 -13.37
N SER A 276 -1.29 9.46 -14.08
CA SER A 276 -1.58 10.86 -13.79
C SER A 276 -2.03 11.60 -15.06
N ASP A 277 -3.20 11.23 -15.57
CA ASP A 277 -3.85 11.85 -16.73
C ASP A 277 -4.42 13.24 -16.40
N GLY A 278 -4.59 13.55 -15.11
CA GLY A 278 -5.02 14.86 -14.63
C GLY A 278 -5.39 14.86 -13.16
N TYR A 279 -5.89 16.00 -12.69
CA TYR A 279 -6.35 16.17 -11.31
C TYR A 279 -7.68 16.90 -11.26
N VAL A 280 -8.50 16.58 -10.26
CA VAL A 280 -9.79 17.24 -10.02
C VAL A 280 -9.95 17.69 -8.58
N PRO A 281 -10.74 18.75 -8.33
CA PRO A 281 -10.87 19.35 -7.01
C PRO A 281 -11.64 18.50 -6.01
N THR A 282 -12.57 17.64 -6.47
CA THR A 282 -13.47 16.88 -5.57
C THR A 282 -13.43 15.38 -5.81
N TYR A 283 -13.65 14.61 -4.75
CA TYR A 283 -13.74 13.15 -4.80
C TYR A 283 -14.91 12.71 -5.68
N ARG A 284 -16.01 13.46 -5.61
CA ARG A 284 -17.19 13.22 -6.43
C ARG A 284 -16.86 13.28 -7.92
N GLU A 285 -16.18 14.34 -8.35
CA GLU A 285 -15.75 14.51 -9.75
C GLU A 285 -14.76 13.42 -10.18
N LEU A 286 -13.88 12.97 -9.28
CA LEU A 286 -13.01 11.82 -9.56
C LEU A 286 -13.83 10.56 -9.87
N VAL A 287 -14.85 10.27 -9.07
CA VAL A 287 -15.61 9.02 -9.21
C VAL A 287 -16.62 9.06 -10.35
N GLU A 288 -17.36 10.17 -10.48
CA GLU A 288 -18.49 10.30 -11.40
C GLU A 288 -18.03 10.58 -12.84
N ASP A 289 -17.01 11.41 -13.04
CA ASP A 289 -16.63 11.89 -14.37
C ASP A 289 -15.44 11.15 -14.98
N THR A 290 -14.77 10.27 -14.22
CA THR A 290 -13.74 9.38 -14.78
C THR A 290 -14.41 8.20 -15.47
N ASP A 291 -14.09 7.97 -16.74
CA ASP A 291 -14.53 6.78 -17.47
C ASP A 291 -13.70 5.55 -17.07
N TRP A 292 -14.08 4.96 -15.93
CA TRP A 292 -13.42 3.77 -15.38
C TRP A 292 -13.44 2.57 -16.32
N ASP A 293 -14.36 2.54 -17.29
CA ASP A 293 -14.46 1.43 -18.23
C ASP A 293 -13.38 1.44 -19.30
N GLN A 294 -12.61 2.52 -19.44
CA GLN A 294 -11.45 2.55 -20.33
C GLN A 294 -10.18 1.95 -19.70
N TYR A 295 -10.16 1.75 -18.39
CA TYR A 295 -8.96 1.36 -17.66
C TYR A 295 -8.96 -0.10 -17.21
N GLY A 296 -7.76 -0.64 -16.98
CA GLY A 296 -7.53 -2.03 -16.59
C GLY A 296 -6.93 -2.90 -17.71
N ARG A 297 -6.43 -4.07 -17.33
CA ARG A 297 -5.84 -5.04 -18.27
C ARG A 297 -6.83 -5.38 -19.39
N GLY A 298 -6.34 -5.35 -20.63
CA GLY A 298 -7.15 -5.58 -21.84
C GLY A 298 -7.93 -4.36 -22.34
N LYS A 299 -7.87 -3.22 -21.65
CA LYS A 299 -8.59 -1.99 -22.02
C LYS A 299 -7.66 -0.82 -22.32
N ASP A 300 -6.71 -0.54 -21.42
CA ASP A 300 -5.66 0.47 -21.61
C ASP A 300 -4.28 -0.22 -21.71
N PRO A 301 -3.48 0.04 -22.76
CA PRO A 301 -2.14 -0.54 -22.91
C PRO A 301 -1.21 -0.31 -21.70
N ARG A 302 -1.33 0.83 -21.02
CA ARG A 302 -0.54 1.16 -19.81
C ARG A 302 -0.89 0.26 -18.63
N CYS A 303 -2.06 -0.37 -18.66
CA CYS A 303 -2.50 -1.32 -17.65
C CYS A 303 -2.08 -2.76 -17.95
N ALA A 304 -1.52 -3.07 -19.13
CA ALA A 304 -1.34 -4.45 -19.62
C ALA A 304 -0.58 -5.35 -18.64
N ASN A 305 0.44 -4.82 -17.96
CA ASN A 305 1.27 -5.55 -16.99
C ASN A 305 0.92 -5.24 -15.53
N CYS A 306 -0.13 -4.45 -15.26
CA CYS A 306 -0.44 -4.04 -13.90
C CYS A 306 -1.00 -5.22 -13.09
N MET A 307 -0.34 -5.52 -11.97
CA MET A 307 -0.81 -6.43 -10.93
C MET A 307 -0.67 -5.81 -9.52
N ALA A 308 -0.55 -4.48 -9.46
CA ALA A 308 -0.32 -3.74 -8.22
C ALA A 308 -1.51 -3.89 -7.26
N HIS A 309 -1.21 -4.12 -5.98
CA HIS A 309 -2.24 -4.34 -4.96
C HIS A 309 -3.25 -3.19 -4.86
N CYS A 310 -2.84 -1.94 -5.10
CA CYS A 310 -3.74 -0.77 -5.07
C CYS A 310 -4.92 -0.86 -6.06
N GLY A 311 -4.78 -1.61 -7.16
CA GLY A 311 -5.84 -1.82 -8.15
C GLY A 311 -6.63 -3.12 -7.98
N TYR A 312 -6.03 -4.14 -7.36
CA TYR A 312 -6.55 -5.52 -7.37
C TYR A 312 -6.92 -6.07 -5.98
N GLU A 313 -6.30 -5.59 -4.91
CA GLU A 313 -6.68 -5.96 -3.53
C GLU A 313 -8.14 -5.55 -3.23
N PRO A 314 -8.62 -4.34 -3.58
CA PRO A 314 -10.02 -4.01 -3.39
C PRO A 314 -10.96 -4.91 -4.19
N THR A 315 -10.60 -5.27 -5.43
CA THR A 315 -11.42 -6.20 -6.22
C THR A 315 -11.52 -7.56 -5.52
N ALA A 316 -10.41 -8.07 -5.01
CA ALA A 316 -10.36 -9.34 -4.28
C ALA A 316 -11.21 -9.30 -2.99
N VAL A 317 -11.18 -8.18 -2.25
CA VAL A 317 -12.04 -7.96 -1.07
C VAL A 317 -13.52 -7.96 -1.46
N LEU A 318 -13.89 -7.24 -2.53
CA LEU A 318 -15.28 -7.19 -3.00
C LEU A 318 -15.76 -8.57 -3.52
N ALA A 319 -14.91 -9.30 -4.24
CA ALA A 319 -15.20 -10.65 -4.71
C ALA A 319 -15.38 -11.65 -3.55
N THR A 320 -14.60 -11.51 -2.48
CA THR A 320 -14.73 -12.32 -1.27
C THR A 320 -16.12 -12.15 -0.64
N MET A 321 -16.63 -10.91 -0.58
CA MET A 321 -17.96 -10.61 -0.05
C MET A 321 -19.12 -11.07 -0.95
N GLY A 322 -18.87 -11.20 -2.26
CA GLY A 322 -19.84 -11.70 -3.22
C GLY A 322 -20.04 -13.22 -3.17
N SER A 323 -19.14 -13.96 -2.50
CA SER A 323 -19.12 -15.41 -2.47
C SER A 323 -19.13 -15.96 -1.04
N LEU A 324 -20.16 -16.72 -0.67
CA LEU A 324 -20.25 -17.38 0.64
C LEU A 324 -19.05 -18.32 0.88
N LYS A 325 -18.62 -19.03 -0.17
CA LYS A 325 -17.46 -19.93 -0.12
C LYS A 325 -16.18 -19.17 0.21
N GLU A 326 -15.92 -18.07 -0.49
CA GLU A 326 -14.69 -17.29 -0.27
C GLU A 326 -14.75 -16.51 1.04
N SER A 327 -15.93 -16.05 1.46
CA SER A 327 -16.14 -15.47 2.79
C SER A 327 -15.79 -16.45 3.92
N LEU A 328 -16.24 -17.72 3.82
CA LEU A 328 -15.90 -18.76 4.78
C LEU A 328 -14.40 -19.11 4.78
N ARG A 329 -13.77 -19.10 3.60
CA ARG A 329 -12.32 -19.30 3.46
C ARG A 329 -11.53 -18.17 4.14
N ALA A 330 -11.87 -16.92 3.83
CA ALA A 330 -11.21 -15.75 4.42
C ALA A 330 -11.36 -15.74 5.95
N MET A 331 -12.54 -16.11 6.47
CA MET A 331 -12.76 -16.25 7.91
C MET A 331 -11.89 -17.37 8.51
N ARG A 332 -11.83 -18.55 7.87
CA ARG A 332 -10.98 -19.65 8.33
C ARG A 332 -9.52 -19.24 8.38
N GLU A 333 -8.98 -18.62 7.32
CA GLU A 333 -7.58 -18.20 7.25
C GLU A 333 -7.25 -17.11 8.29
N THR A 334 -8.21 -16.21 8.58
CA THR A 334 -8.08 -15.21 9.65
C THR A 334 -8.04 -15.85 11.04
N VAL A 335 -8.87 -16.88 11.28
CA VAL A 335 -8.97 -17.57 12.58
C VAL A 335 -7.85 -18.58 12.79
N SER A 336 -7.41 -19.31 11.75
CA SER A 336 -6.28 -20.24 11.84
C SER A 336 -4.97 -19.50 12.07
N GLY A 337 -4.82 -18.27 11.56
CA GLY A 337 -3.70 -17.40 11.88
C GLY A 337 -3.67 -16.83 13.31
N ASN A 338 -4.63 -17.24 14.18
CA ASN A 338 -4.65 -16.95 15.63
C ASN A 338 -4.23 -18.16 16.48
N ARG A 339 -3.92 -19.33 15.89
CA ARG A 339 -3.76 -20.60 16.60
C ARG A 339 -2.36 -21.21 16.61
N GLU A 340 -1.33 -20.46 16.24
CA GLU A 340 0.07 -20.88 16.43
C GLU A 340 0.86 -19.83 17.19
#